data_AF-A0A9N9SCV8-F1
#
_entry.id   AF-A0A9N9SCV8-F1
#
_cell.length_a   1.000
_cell.length_b   1.000
_cell.length_c   1.000
_cell.angle_alpha   90.00
_cell.angle_beta   90.00
_cell.angle_gamma   90.00
#
_symmetry.space_group_name_H-M   'P 1'
#
loop_
_entity.id
_entity.type
_entity.pdbx_description
1 polymer ?
#
loop_
_entity_poly.entity_id
_entity_poly.type
_entity_poly.pdbx_seq_one_letter_code
_entity_poly.pdbx_strand_id
1 'polypeptide(L)'
;MGIHNGIIRNLEVDTGKSLQWIICMLHGNEFPLCHLINLDGETTGPTGYVGVIGKQLQTCEELPIVPFEKINVVIPEVDPEILSTDQKYLFEISVAISVGIVSESLTRKQPGKMAHSRWLTTANRILRLYVGTINPSEELKILNKYILKVYIITWFSIKLKPDMKYGSLHLFNLIQRSRYLPSNSRQIVDRIIQVNGYLAHPENILLCMLGDERLHIRELGLRRILKCRTSPPQA
;
A
#
# COMPACT_ATOMS: atom_id res chain seq x y z
N MET A 1 -16.30 -2.53 11.91
CA MET A 1 -16.66 -3.26 10.68
C MET A 1 -17.27 -4.59 11.08
N GLY A 2 -18.48 -4.86 10.58
CA GLY A 2 -19.35 -5.99 10.96
C GLY A 2 -20.77 -5.49 11.19
N ILE A 3 -21.79 -6.23 10.74
CA ILE A 3 -23.22 -5.88 10.86
C ILE A 3 -23.65 -5.75 12.34
N HIS A 4 -22.87 -6.35 13.25
CA HIS A 4 -23.10 -6.37 14.70
C HIS A 4 -21.93 -5.78 15.48
N ASN A 5 -21.44 -4.62 15.05
CA ASN A 5 -20.19 -4.00 15.50
C ASN A 5 -18.95 -4.87 15.19
N GLY A 6 -17.76 -4.28 15.26
CA GLY A 6 -16.51 -5.04 15.06
C GLY A 6 -16.17 -5.86 16.31
N ILE A 7 -15.53 -7.03 16.13
CA ILE A 7 -15.14 -7.90 17.26
C ILE A 7 -14.34 -7.17 18.33
N ILE A 8 -13.43 -6.28 17.93
CA ILE A 8 -12.64 -5.45 18.86
C ILE A 8 -13.56 -4.54 19.70
N ARG A 9 -14.56 -3.92 19.08
CA ARG A 9 -15.53 -3.08 19.79
C ARG A 9 -16.38 -3.88 20.77
N ASN A 10 -16.80 -5.08 20.39
CA ASN A 10 -17.57 -5.95 21.29
C ASN A 10 -16.71 -6.37 22.49
N LEU A 11 -15.44 -6.69 22.27
CA LEU A 11 -14.49 -6.98 23.36
C LEU A 11 -14.26 -5.75 24.27
N GLU A 12 -14.18 -4.54 23.73
CA GLU A 12 -14.07 -3.31 24.54
C GLU A 12 -15.31 -3.13 25.44
N VAL A 13 -16.50 -3.38 24.90
CA VAL A 13 -17.77 -3.29 25.64
C VAL A 13 -17.82 -4.36 26.73
N ASP A 14 -17.52 -5.61 26.39
CA ASP A 14 -17.57 -6.75 27.30
C ASP A 14 -16.55 -6.63 28.44
N THR A 15 -15.35 -6.10 28.14
CA THR A 15 -14.27 -5.97 29.13
C THR A 15 -14.29 -4.63 29.88
N GLY A 16 -15.07 -3.65 29.41
CA GLY A 16 -15.05 -2.27 29.93
C GLY A 16 -13.70 -1.57 29.75
N LYS A 17 -12.84 -2.03 28.83
CA LYS A 17 -11.48 -1.53 28.63
C LYS A 17 -11.26 -1.17 27.17
N SER A 18 -10.65 -0.02 26.91
CA SER A 18 -10.17 0.33 25.57
C SER A 18 -9.07 -0.65 25.13
N LEU A 19 -9.18 -1.15 23.91
CA LEU A 19 -8.19 -2.05 23.31
C LEU A 19 -7.32 -1.28 22.32
N GLN A 20 -6.07 -1.71 22.16
CA GLN A 20 -5.23 -1.18 21.10
C GLN A 20 -5.61 -1.84 19.77
N TRP A 21 -5.97 -1.03 18.78
CA TRP A 21 -6.35 -1.51 17.46
C TRP A 21 -5.10 -1.77 16.61
N ILE A 22 -4.75 -3.05 16.46
CA ILE A 22 -3.64 -3.48 15.60
C ILE A 22 -4.23 -3.93 14.26
N ILE A 23 -3.95 -3.16 13.21
CA ILE A 23 -4.47 -3.41 11.86
C ILE A 23 -3.33 -3.76 10.92
N CYS A 24 -3.59 -4.67 9.98
CA CYS A 24 -2.62 -5.12 9.00
C CYS A 24 -2.15 -3.94 8.13
N MET A 25 -0.84 -3.63 8.20
CA MET A 25 -0.24 -2.52 7.46
C MET A 25 -0.24 -2.75 5.95
N LEU A 26 -0.07 -4.01 5.51
CA LEU A 26 -0.16 -4.36 4.09
C LEU A 26 -1.57 -4.07 3.55
N HIS A 27 -2.61 -4.38 4.32
CA HIS A 27 -3.98 -4.07 3.95
C HIS A 27 -4.22 -2.55 3.90
N GLY A 28 -3.67 -1.81 4.85
CA GLY A 28 -3.64 -0.34 4.82
C GLY A 28 -3.01 0.23 3.55
N ASN A 29 -1.95 -0.42 3.03
CA ASN A 29 -1.26 -0.02 1.80
C ASN A 29 -2.07 -0.34 0.52
N GLU A 30 -2.96 -1.33 0.55
CA GLU A 30 -3.82 -1.69 -0.58
C GLU A 30 -4.94 -0.68 -0.85
N PHE A 31 -5.53 -0.12 0.21
CA PHE A 31 -6.72 0.73 0.07
C PHE A 31 -6.52 1.97 -0.81
N PRO A 32 -5.40 2.72 -0.73
CA PRO A 32 -5.21 3.86 -1.62
C PRO A 32 -5.19 3.46 -3.10
N LEU A 33 -4.52 2.35 -3.46
CA LEU A 33 -4.49 1.85 -4.84
C LEU A 33 -5.90 1.43 -5.30
N CYS A 34 -6.63 0.74 -4.41
CA CYS A 34 -8.01 0.32 -4.63
C CYS A 34 -8.93 1.47 -5.03
N HIS A 35 -8.78 2.65 -4.43
CA HIS A 35 -9.62 3.80 -4.76
C HIS A 35 -9.03 4.63 -5.90
N LEU A 36 -7.70 4.65 -6.04
CA LEU A 36 -7.04 5.38 -7.12
C LEU A 36 -7.37 4.79 -8.50
N ILE A 37 -7.68 3.48 -8.58
CA ILE A 37 -8.11 2.86 -9.84
C ILE A 37 -9.41 3.47 -10.39
N ASN A 38 -10.22 4.13 -9.56
CA ASN A 38 -11.45 4.82 -10.00
C ASN A 38 -11.17 6.03 -10.90
N LEU A 39 -9.89 6.43 -11.09
CA LEU A 39 -9.51 7.34 -12.18
C LEU A 39 -9.93 6.80 -13.56
N ASP A 40 -10.07 5.49 -13.69
CA ASP A 40 -10.56 4.81 -14.89
C ASP A 40 -12.10 4.89 -15.06
N GLY A 41 -12.83 5.28 -14.02
CA GLY A 41 -14.30 5.34 -13.96
C GLY A 41 -14.88 4.59 -12.76
N GLU A 42 -16.18 4.79 -12.50
CA GLU A 42 -16.88 4.12 -11.39
C GLU A 42 -17.04 2.61 -11.63
N THR A 43 -16.91 1.81 -10.57
CA THR A 43 -17.19 0.37 -10.58
C THR A 43 -18.69 0.13 -10.41
N THR A 44 -19.37 -0.54 -11.35
CA THR A 44 -20.83 -0.79 -11.27
C THR A 44 -21.20 -2.15 -10.64
N GLY A 45 -20.23 -2.94 -10.18
CA GLY A 45 -20.52 -4.22 -9.54
C GLY A 45 -19.30 -5.01 -9.08
N PRO A 46 -19.51 -6.20 -8.48
CA PRO A 46 -18.47 -7.02 -7.87
C PRO A 46 -17.56 -7.78 -8.86
N THR A 47 -17.78 -7.65 -10.17
CA THR A 47 -17.10 -8.47 -11.19
C THR A 47 -16.39 -7.69 -12.29
N GLY A 48 -16.59 -6.37 -12.43
CA GLY A 48 -16.01 -5.63 -13.54
C GLY A 48 -15.65 -4.18 -13.20
N TYR A 49 -14.48 -3.77 -13.64
CA TYR A 49 -14.17 -2.36 -13.84
C TYR A 49 -14.84 -1.90 -15.14
N VAL A 50 -15.57 -0.79 -15.10
CA VAL A 50 -16.26 -0.25 -16.30
C VAL A 50 -15.28 0.45 -17.24
N GLY A 51 -14.26 1.07 -16.64
CA GLY A 51 -13.25 1.83 -17.32
C GLY A 51 -12.38 0.99 -18.26
N VAL A 52 -11.69 1.71 -19.14
CA VAL A 52 -10.90 1.11 -20.23
C VAL A 52 -9.72 0.33 -19.66
N ILE A 53 -9.03 0.89 -18.67
CA ILE A 53 -7.87 0.27 -18.01
C ILE A 53 -8.31 -1.04 -17.37
N GLY A 54 -9.36 -1.02 -16.56
CA GLY A 54 -9.80 -2.17 -15.80
C GLY A 54 -10.35 -3.31 -16.66
N LYS A 55 -10.89 -3.01 -17.85
CA LYS A 55 -11.17 -4.03 -18.89
C LYS A 55 -9.89 -4.62 -19.46
N GLN A 56 -8.93 -3.77 -19.83
CA GLN A 56 -7.63 -4.21 -20.36
C GLN A 56 -6.81 -5.01 -19.34
N LEU A 57 -7.03 -4.77 -18.03
CA LEU A 57 -6.40 -5.58 -17.00
C LEU A 57 -6.76 -7.06 -17.12
N GLN A 58 -7.92 -7.44 -17.68
CA GLN A 58 -8.32 -8.86 -17.80
C GLN A 58 -7.50 -9.66 -18.81
N THR A 59 -6.85 -9.00 -19.78
CA THR A 59 -6.09 -9.65 -20.86
C THR A 59 -4.69 -9.07 -21.06
N CYS A 60 -4.20 -8.24 -20.12
CA CYS A 60 -2.91 -7.56 -20.20
C CYS A 60 -1.69 -8.48 -20.39
N GLU A 61 -1.80 -9.76 -20.00
CA GLU A 61 -0.78 -10.78 -20.17
C GLU A 61 -0.55 -11.18 -21.64
N GLU A 62 -1.56 -10.99 -22.49
CA GLU A 62 -1.51 -11.32 -23.92
C GLU A 62 -0.81 -10.23 -24.75
N LEU A 63 -0.68 -9.02 -24.20
CA LEU A 63 -0.08 -7.88 -24.88
C LEU A 63 1.43 -8.07 -25.05
N PRO A 64 2.03 -7.79 -26.22
CA PRO A 64 3.49 -7.80 -26.35
C PRO A 64 4.12 -6.73 -25.46
N ILE A 65 5.41 -6.88 -25.12
CA ILE A 65 6.18 -5.78 -24.53
C ILE A 65 6.52 -4.78 -25.63
N VAL A 66 6.26 -3.51 -25.38
CA VAL A 66 6.51 -2.40 -26.32
C VAL A 66 7.49 -1.40 -25.70
N PRO A 67 8.10 -0.50 -26.49
CA PRO A 67 8.88 0.59 -25.91
C PRO A 67 8.04 1.44 -24.94
N PHE A 68 8.53 1.64 -23.71
CA PHE A 68 7.85 2.40 -22.67
C PHE A 68 8.80 3.39 -21.97
N GLU A 69 8.25 4.39 -21.29
CA GLU A 69 9.04 5.36 -20.52
C GLU A 69 9.45 4.73 -19.17
N LYS A 70 10.75 4.68 -18.88
CA LYS A 70 11.22 4.21 -17.58
C LYS A 70 10.83 5.19 -16.47
N ILE A 71 10.59 4.66 -15.27
CA ILE A 71 10.28 5.49 -14.09
C ILE A 71 11.44 5.41 -13.11
N ASN A 72 12.20 6.50 -12.99
CA ASN A 72 13.34 6.57 -12.08
C ASN A 72 12.86 6.42 -10.62
N VAL A 73 13.09 5.24 -10.04
CA VAL A 73 12.85 4.92 -8.64
C VAL A 73 13.87 3.88 -8.19
N VAL A 74 14.34 4.01 -6.95
CA VAL A 74 15.17 2.98 -6.31
C VAL A 74 14.23 2.03 -5.58
N ILE A 75 14.13 0.79 -6.07
CA ILE A 75 13.37 -0.27 -5.43
C ILE A 75 14.24 -0.89 -4.32
N PRO A 76 13.74 -1.06 -3.09
CA PRO A 76 14.48 -1.71 -2.02
C PRO A 76 14.88 -3.13 -2.41
N GLU A 77 16.11 -3.52 -2.10
CA GLU A 77 16.52 -4.91 -2.21
C GLU A 77 15.77 -5.77 -1.20
N VAL A 78 15.26 -6.90 -1.67
CA VAL A 78 14.53 -7.86 -0.84
C VAL A 78 15.01 -9.26 -1.20
N ASP A 79 15.22 -10.07 -0.20
CA ASP A 79 15.53 -11.48 -0.38
C ASP A 79 14.37 -12.18 -1.13
N PRO A 80 14.60 -12.75 -2.32
CA PRO A 80 13.56 -13.47 -3.05
C PRO A 80 12.97 -14.65 -2.28
N GLU A 81 13.69 -15.24 -1.33
CA GLU A 81 13.21 -16.41 -0.58
C GLU A 81 12.01 -16.11 0.32
N ILE A 82 11.90 -14.86 0.81
CA ILE A 82 10.79 -14.43 1.67
C ILE A 82 9.54 -13.98 0.88
N LEU A 83 9.60 -14.00 -0.46
CA LEU A 83 8.55 -13.50 -1.34
C LEU A 83 7.66 -14.62 -1.89
N SER A 84 6.34 -14.39 -1.85
CA SER A 84 5.40 -15.23 -2.59
C SER A 84 5.56 -15.05 -4.11
N THR A 85 4.98 -15.95 -4.91
CA THR A 85 5.02 -15.87 -6.38
C THR A 85 4.54 -14.52 -6.92
N ASP A 86 3.42 -14.01 -6.40
CA ASP A 86 2.87 -12.71 -6.83
C ASP A 86 3.77 -11.54 -6.42
N GLN A 87 4.46 -11.64 -5.28
CA GLN A 87 5.39 -10.61 -4.81
C GLN A 87 6.72 -10.63 -5.57
N LYS A 88 7.19 -11.81 -5.98
CA LYS A 88 8.34 -11.96 -6.89
C LYS A 88 8.06 -11.29 -8.22
N TYR A 89 6.87 -11.55 -8.79
CA TYR A 89 6.45 -10.87 -10.00
C TYR A 89 6.43 -9.35 -9.81
N LEU A 90 5.81 -8.86 -8.74
CA LEU A 90 5.76 -7.44 -8.41
C LEU A 90 7.16 -6.82 -8.34
N PHE A 91 8.08 -7.48 -7.66
CA PHE A 91 9.47 -7.02 -7.54
C PHE A 91 10.15 -6.95 -8.91
N GLU A 92 10.15 -8.05 -9.66
CA GLU A 92 10.84 -8.17 -10.94
C GLU A 92 10.32 -7.17 -11.98
N ILE A 93 9.00 -7.04 -12.13
CA ILE A 93 8.43 -6.09 -13.09
C ILE A 93 8.71 -4.64 -12.71
N SER A 94 8.84 -4.36 -11.43
CA SER A 94 9.11 -3.01 -10.94
C SER A 94 10.55 -2.59 -11.15
N VAL A 95 11.48 -3.52 -10.94
CA VAL A 95 12.88 -3.34 -11.33
C VAL A 95 13.00 -3.17 -12.84
N ALA A 96 12.28 -3.98 -13.62
CA ALA A 96 12.26 -3.88 -15.09
C ALA A 96 11.78 -2.50 -15.57
N ILE A 97 10.70 -1.96 -14.97
CA ILE A 97 10.20 -0.62 -15.33
C ILE A 97 11.15 0.49 -14.89
N SER A 98 11.83 0.34 -13.74
CA SER A 98 12.75 1.38 -13.26
C SER A 98 14.02 1.46 -14.12
N VAL A 99 14.51 0.32 -14.60
CA VAL A 99 15.67 0.22 -15.50
C VAL A 99 15.26 0.50 -16.95
N GLY A 100 14.01 0.24 -17.32
CA GLY A 100 13.50 0.36 -18.69
C GLY A 100 13.73 -0.87 -19.56
N ILE A 101 14.01 -2.04 -18.95
CA ILE A 101 14.32 -3.29 -19.65
C ILE A 101 13.51 -4.43 -19.02
N VAL A 102 12.68 -5.09 -19.82
CA VAL A 102 11.92 -6.28 -19.42
C VAL A 102 12.61 -7.51 -19.99
N SER A 103 12.94 -8.48 -19.13
CA SER A 103 13.57 -9.72 -19.59
C SER A 103 12.58 -10.64 -20.32
N GLU A 104 13.10 -11.50 -21.18
CA GLU A 104 12.28 -12.51 -21.88
C GLU A 104 11.64 -13.52 -20.91
N SER A 105 12.34 -13.84 -19.81
CA SER A 105 11.79 -14.70 -18.76
C SER A 105 10.60 -14.03 -18.05
N LEU A 106 10.67 -12.73 -17.77
CA LEU A 106 9.58 -11.97 -17.16
C LEU A 106 8.39 -11.81 -18.11
N THR A 107 8.64 -11.66 -19.41
CA THR A 107 7.58 -11.56 -20.44
C THR A 107 6.69 -12.80 -20.47
N ARG A 108 7.26 -13.98 -20.21
CA ARG A 108 6.53 -15.26 -20.15
C ARG A 108 5.81 -15.51 -18.82
N LYS A 109 6.06 -14.71 -17.79
CA LYS A 109 5.42 -14.87 -16.48
C LYS A 109 4.02 -14.25 -16.48
N GLN A 110 3.11 -14.95 -15.81
CA GLN A 110 1.73 -14.49 -15.62
C GLN A 110 1.62 -13.60 -14.36
N PRO A 111 1.00 -12.41 -14.45
CA PRO A 111 0.84 -11.49 -13.30
C PRO A 111 -0.17 -11.98 -12.23
N GLY A 112 -0.76 -13.16 -12.42
CA GLY A 112 -1.79 -13.75 -11.56
C GLY A 112 -3.21 -13.50 -12.08
N LYS A 113 -4.17 -14.36 -11.72
CA LYS A 113 -5.59 -14.22 -12.11
C LYS A 113 -6.27 -13.12 -11.29
N MET A 114 -7.05 -12.27 -11.94
CA MET A 114 -7.77 -11.20 -11.25
C MET A 114 -8.78 -11.74 -10.23
N ALA A 115 -8.78 -11.12 -9.05
CA ALA A 115 -9.83 -11.25 -8.05
C ALA A 115 -9.98 -9.90 -7.34
N HIS A 116 -11.22 -9.44 -7.12
CA HIS A 116 -11.51 -8.12 -6.54
C HIS A 116 -11.02 -7.94 -5.10
N SER A 117 -10.69 -9.03 -4.41
CA SER A 117 -10.09 -9.01 -3.07
C SER A 117 -8.56 -8.97 -3.07
N ARG A 118 -7.89 -9.11 -4.23
CA ARG A 118 -6.43 -9.26 -4.35
C ARG A 118 -5.79 -8.06 -5.06
N TRP A 119 -5.62 -6.97 -4.33
CA TRP A 119 -5.05 -5.72 -4.86
C TRP A 119 -3.59 -5.83 -5.31
N LEU A 120 -2.82 -6.75 -4.72
CA LEU A 120 -1.47 -7.08 -5.18
C LEU A 120 -1.46 -7.55 -6.65
N THR A 121 -2.40 -8.42 -7.01
CA THR A 121 -2.54 -8.92 -8.39
C THR A 121 -2.98 -7.79 -9.32
N THR A 122 -3.89 -6.92 -8.87
CA THR A 122 -4.27 -5.72 -9.63
C THR A 122 -3.05 -4.82 -9.89
N ALA A 123 -2.19 -4.60 -8.89
CA ALA A 123 -0.95 -3.84 -9.06
C ALA A 123 -0.05 -4.48 -10.12
N ASN A 124 0.20 -5.80 -10.03
CA ASN A 124 0.98 -6.55 -11.02
C ASN A 124 0.44 -6.37 -12.45
N ARG A 125 -0.88 -6.46 -12.61
CA ARG A 125 -1.54 -6.34 -13.91
C ARG A 125 -1.50 -4.91 -14.46
N ILE A 126 -1.58 -3.88 -13.60
CA ILE A 126 -1.39 -2.49 -14.02
C ILE A 126 0.02 -2.26 -14.55
N LEU A 127 1.05 -2.77 -13.85
CA LEU A 127 2.44 -2.68 -14.30
C LEU A 127 2.64 -3.43 -15.63
N ARG A 128 2.04 -4.61 -15.76
CA ARG A 128 2.08 -5.43 -16.98
C ARG A 128 1.39 -4.77 -18.16
N LEU A 129 0.26 -4.11 -17.91
CA LEU A 129 -0.46 -3.33 -18.91
C LEU A 129 0.36 -2.13 -19.37
N TYR A 130 1.02 -1.42 -18.45
CA TYR A 130 1.86 -0.27 -18.78
C TYR A 130 2.98 -0.60 -19.77
N VAL A 131 3.72 -1.69 -19.52
CA VAL A 131 4.81 -2.14 -20.42
C VAL A 131 4.32 -2.74 -21.74
N GLY A 132 3.02 -3.04 -21.85
CA GLY A 132 2.39 -3.57 -23.05
C GLY A 132 1.52 -2.57 -23.83
N THR A 133 1.49 -1.30 -23.42
CA THR A 133 0.65 -0.27 -24.03
C THR A 133 1.49 0.80 -24.71
N ILE A 134 1.31 0.96 -26.03
CA ILE A 134 1.90 2.07 -26.78
C ILE A 134 1.15 3.35 -26.41
N ASN A 135 1.87 4.41 -26.04
CA ASN A 135 1.29 5.71 -25.62
C ASN A 135 0.22 5.55 -24.51
N PRO A 136 0.60 5.10 -23.31
CA PRO A 136 -0.35 4.87 -22.22
C PRO A 136 -1.09 6.16 -21.85
N SER A 137 -2.35 6.03 -21.42
CA SER A 137 -3.15 7.18 -20.96
C SER A 137 -2.53 7.83 -19.73
N GLU A 138 -2.91 9.09 -19.44
CA GLU A 138 -2.41 9.79 -18.27
C GLU A 138 -2.82 9.11 -16.95
N GLU A 139 -4.01 8.51 -16.91
CA GLU A 139 -4.49 7.73 -15.77
C GLU A 139 -3.63 6.49 -15.54
N LEU A 140 -3.30 5.74 -16.61
CA LEU A 140 -2.42 4.59 -16.53
C LEU A 140 -1.01 4.98 -16.09
N LYS A 141 -0.49 6.13 -16.58
CA LYS A 141 0.79 6.69 -16.11
C LYS A 141 0.75 7.06 -14.62
N ILE A 142 -0.34 7.65 -14.13
CA ILE A 142 -0.52 7.99 -12.71
C ILE A 142 -0.54 6.72 -11.85
N LEU A 143 -1.32 5.71 -12.25
CA LEU A 143 -1.39 4.43 -11.53
C LEU A 143 -0.03 3.74 -11.47
N ASN A 144 0.67 3.65 -12.60
CA ASN A 144 2.00 3.04 -12.68
C ASN A 144 3.02 3.79 -11.80
N LYS A 145 3.06 5.13 -11.88
CA LYS A 145 3.91 5.96 -11.01
C LYS A 145 3.56 5.78 -9.53
N TYR A 146 2.27 5.71 -9.19
CA TYR A 146 1.81 5.47 -7.82
C TYR A 146 2.30 4.13 -7.29
N ILE A 147 2.14 3.06 -8.08
CA ILE A 147 2.56 1.72 -7.68
C ILE A 147 4.07 1.71 -7.38
N LEU A 148 4.88 2.23 -8.31
CA LEU A 148 6.34 2.22 -8.19
C LEU A 148 6.88 3.13 -7.07
N LYS A 149 6.35 4.35 -6.94
CA LYS A 149 6.89 5.34 -5.99
C LYS A 149 6.33 5.22 -4.57
N VAL A 150 5.14 4.62 -4.42
CA VAL A 150 4.39 4.58 -3.16
C VAL A 150 4.08 3.16 -2.73
N TYR A 151 3.29 2.43 -3.51
CA TYR A 151 2.73 1.13 -3.10
C TYR A 151 3.84 0.12 -2.82
N ILE A 152 4.79 -0.05 -3.75
CA ILE A 152 5.83 -1.06 -3.68
C ILE A 152 6.85 -0.76 -2.59
N ILE A 153 7.26 0.51 -2.51
CA ILE A 153 8.23 0.91 -1.50
C ILE A 153 7.64 0.68 -0.11
N THR A 154 6.38 1.04 0.10
CA THR A 154 5.66 0.78 1.35
C THR A 154 5.49 -0.73 1.60
N TRP A 155 5.11 -1.50 0.58
CA TRP A 155 4.93 -2.95 0.67
C TRP A 155 6.19 -3.66 1.16
N PHE A 156 7.32 -3.41 0.51
CA PHE A 156 8.59 -4.04 0.88
C PHE A 156 9.18 -3.48 2.17
N SER A 157 8.96 -2.20 2.49
CA SER A 157 9.34 -1.64 3.80
C SER A 157 8.62 -2.36 4.94
N ILE A 158 7.32 -2.62 4.79
CA ILE A 158 6.53 -3.38 5.76
C ILE A 158 7.02 -4.82 5.86
N LYS A 159 7.34 -5.47 4.73
CA LYS A 159 7.85 -6.85 4.73
C LYS A 159 9.21 -6.99 5.44
N LEU A 160 10.12 -6.04 5.24
CA LEU A 160 11.43 -6.03 5.88
C LEU A 160 11.34 -5.65 7.36
N LYS A 161 10.39 -4.78 7.74
CA LYS A 161 10.20 -4.30 9.11
C LYS A 161 8.73 -4.45 9.53
N PRO A 162 8.24 -5.69 9.78
CA PRO A 162 6.82 -5.95 10.01
C PRO A 162 6.37 -5.64 11.44
N ASP A 163 7.29 -5.43 12.37
CA ASP A 163 6.98 -5.17 13.77
C ASP A 163 6.12 -3.92 13.95
N MET A 164 5.25 -3.95 14.96
CA MET A 164 4.34 -2.85 15.22
C MET A 164 5.05 -1.53 15.59
N LYS A 165 6.26 -1.63 16.14
CA LYS A 165 7.10 -0.46 16.44
C LYS A 165 7.50 0.36 15.20
N TYR A 166 7.27 -0.15 13.99
CA TYR A 166 7.52 0.59 12.74
C TYR A 166 6.24 1.09 12.06
N GLY A 167 5.05 0.80 12.59
CA GLY A 167 3.83 1.09 11.84
C GLY A 167 3.54 2.57 11.61
N SER A 168 3.73 3.41 12.64
CA SER A 168 3.60 4.86 12.47
C SER A 168 4.63 5.41 11.48
N LEU A 169 5.84 4.82 11.44
CA LEU A 169 6.87 5.17 10.46
C LEU A 169 6.45 4.78 9.04
N HIS A 170 5.89 3.58 8.84
CA HIS A 170 5.37 3.15 7.53
C HIS A 170 4.23 4.05 7.05
N LEU A 171 3.29 4.42 7.94
CA LEU A 171 2.22 5.35 7.62
C LEU A 171 2.76 6.74 7.25
N PHE A 172 3.72 7.26 8.02
CA PHE A 172 4.37 8.53 7.73
C PHE A 172 5.05 8.52 6.35
N ASN A 173 5.80 7.46 6.04
CA ASN A 173 6.45 7.29 4.74
C ASN A 173 5.42 7.20 3.60
N LEU A 174 4.29 6.53 3.80
CA LEU A 174 3.19 6.47 2.83
C LEU A 174 2.61 7.87 2.54
N ILE A 175 2.40 8.68 3.58
CA ILE A 175 1.93 10.07 3.45
C ILE A 175 2.95 10.90 2.70
N GLN A 176 4.23 10.85 3.07
CA GLN A 176 5.28 11.63 2.41
C GLN A 176 5.41 11.26 0.93
N ARG A 177 5.42 9.96 0.62
CA ARG A 177 5.58 9.46 -0.75
C ARG A 177 4.41 9.78 -1.66
N SER A 178 3.20 9.93 -1.12
CA SER A 178 2.02 10.29 -1.92
C SER A 178 1.93 11.80 -2.24
N ARG A 179 2.77 12.66 -1.66
CA ARG A 179 2.66 14.13 -1.82
C ARG A 179 2.86 14.64 -3.26
N TYR A 180 3.60 13.90 -4.10
CA TYR A 180 3.87 14.30 -5.50
C TYR A 180 2.65 14.16 -6.41
N LEU A 181 1.60 13.46 -5.97
CA LEU A 181 0.43 13.20 -6.79
C LEU A 181 -0.28 14.53 -7.16
N PRO A 182 -0.90 14.61 -8.37
CA PRO A 182 -1.78 15.70 -8.74
C PRO A 182 -2.93 15.87 -7.74
N SER A 183 -3.50 17.08 -7.64
CA SER A 183 -4.49 17.41 -6.60
C SER A 183 -5.64 16.41 -6.51
N ASN A 184 -6.27 16.04 -7.64
CA ASN A 184 -7.40 15.12 -7.67
C ASN A 184 -7.03 13.73 -7.14
N SER A 185 -5.94 13.14 -7.67
CA SER A 185 -5.43 11.84 -7.23
C SER A 185 -4.97 11.86 -5.77
N ARG A 186 -4.34 12.96 -5.34
CA ARG A 186 -3.88 13.13 -3.96
C ARG A 186 -5.05 13.21 -2.98
N GLN A 187 -6.13 13.91 -3.32
CA GLN A 187 -7.33 13.97 -2.47
C GLN A 187 -7.94 12.59 -2.23
N ILE A 188 -7.97 11.73 -3.26
CA ILE A 188 -8.43 10.34 -3.13
C ILE A 188 -7.54 9.59 -2.13
N VAL A 189 -6.23 9.61 -2.34
CA VAL A 189 -5.27 8.91 -1.47
C VAL A 189 -5.31 9.45 -0.03
N ASP A 190 -5.35 10.77 0.13
CA ASP A 190 -5.39 11.45 1.44
C ASP A 190 -6.62 11.06 2.24
N ARG A 191 -7.80 11.06 1.59
CA ARG A 191 -9.04 10.63 2.22
C ARG A 191 -8.93 9.21 2.74
N ILE A 192 -8.39 8.29 1.93
CA ILE A 192 -8.27 6.88 2.31
C ILE A 192 -7.25 6.67 3.43
N ILE A 193 -6.12 7.39 3.39
CA ILE A 193 -5.13 7.38 4.47
C ILE A 193 -5.74 7.93 5.76
N GLN A 194 -6.54 9.00 5.69
CA GLN A 194 -7.19 9.60 6.86
C GLN A 194 -8.19 8.65 7.52
N VAL A 195 -9.08 8.01 6.74
CA VAL A 195 -10.09 7.10 7.32
C VAL A 195 -9.51 5.77 7.81
N ASN A 196 -8.32 5.39 7.34
CA ASN A 196 -7.60 4.18 7.77
C ASN A 196 -6.33 4.49 8.57
N GLY A 197 -6.23 5.70 9.12
CA GLY A 197 -5.04 6.23 9.78
C GLY A 197 -4.77 5.66 11.17
N TYR A 198 -5.12 4.40 11.44
CA TYR A 198 -5.03 3.78 12.77
C TYR A 198 -3.61 3.83 13.37
N LEU A 199 -2.58 3.77 12.52
CA LEU A 199 -1.18 3.86 12.96
C LEU A 199 -0.76 5.29 13.35
N ALA A 200 -1.61 6.29 13.11
CA ALA A 200 -1.42 7.65 13.60
C ALA A 200 -2.06 7.89 14.97
N HIS A 201 -2.72 6.88 15.55
CA HIS A 201 -3.24 7.01 16.91
C HIS A 201 -2.11 7.23 17.93
N PRO A 202 -2.34 8.02 19.00
CA PRO A 202 -1.32 8.33 19.98
C PRO A 202 -0.60 7.10 20.57
N GLU A 203 -1.33 6.02 20.85
CA GLU A 203 -0.78 4.77 21.38
C GLU A 203 0.22 4.11 20.41
N ASN A 204 -0.08 4.14 19.11
CA ASN A 204 0.78 3.58 18.09
C ASN A 204 2.02 4.46 17.85
N ILE A 205 1.87 5.78 17.94
CA ILE A 205 3.00 6.72 17.90
C ILE A 205 3.94 6.48 19.07
N LEU A 206 3.41 6.35 20.29
CA LEU A 206 4.22 6.06 21.48
C LEU A 206 4.93 4.71 21.37
N LEU A 207 4.26 3.68 20.85
CA LEU A 207 4.87 2.38 20.58
C LEU A 207 6.01 2.49 19.55
N CYS A 208 5.83 3.31 18.51
CA CYS A 208 6.87 3.59 17.53
C CYS A 208 8.08 4.29 18.17
N MET A 209 7.84 5.26 19.07
CA MET A 209 8.90 5.96 19.79
C MET A 209 9.73 5.01 20.67
N LEU A 210 9.10 4.02 21.31
CA LEU A 210 9.82 3.02 22.12
C LEU A 210 10.76 2.13 21.29
N GLY A 211 10.45 1.95 20.00
CA GLY A 211 11.26 1.18 19.06
C GLY A 211 12.29 1.99 18.27
N ASP A 212 12.37 3.31 18.48
CA ASP A 212 13.27 4.19 17.74
C ASP A 212 14.75 3.87 18.03
N GLU A 213 15.60 4.01 17.02
CA GLU A 213 17.05 3.77 17.15
C GLU A 213 17.71 4.81 18.08
N ARG A 214 17.14 6.02 18.17
CA ARG A 214 17.67 7.12 18.96
C ARG A 214 17.21 7.01 20.42
N LEU A 215 18.18 6.90 21.33
CA LEU A 215 17.94 6.74 22.78
C LEU A 215 17.00 7.83 23.35
N HIS A 216 17.25 9.10 23.03
CA HIS A 216 16.45 10.22 23.56
C HIS A 216 14.97 10.18 23.13
N ILE A 217 14.66 9.58 21.96
CA ILE A 217 13.27 9.39 21.50
C ILE A 217 12.59 8.28 22.31
N ARG A 218 13.29 7.18 22.56
CA ARG A 218 12.77 6.09 23.42
C ARG A 218 12.49 6.57 24.83
N GLU A 219 13.41 7.34 25.42
CA GLU A 219 13.25 7.93 26.75
C GLU A 219 12.06 8.91 26.80
N LEU A 220 11.88 9.71 25.74
CA LEU A 220 10.71 10.58 25.63
C LEU A 220 9.41 9.75 25.56
N GLY A 221 9.37 8.69 24.75
CA GLY A 221 8.22 7.79 24.65
C GLY A 221 7.86 7.17 26.00
N LEU A 222 8.85 6.64 26.72
CA LEU A 222 8.69 6.10 28.07
C LEU A 222 8.13 7.16 29.04
N ARG A 223 8.70 8.36 29.07
CA ARG A 223 8.22 9.45 29.94
C ARG A 223 6.78 9.83 29.64
N ARG A 224 6.38 9.87 28.35
CA ARG A 224 4.99 10.16 27.97
C ARG A 224 4.04 9.07 28.45
N ILE A 225 4.40 7.80 28.30
CA ILE A 225 3.60 6.67 28.78
C ILE A 225 3.46 6.71 30.31
N LEU A 226 4.56 6.91 31.04
CA LEU A 226 4.53 6.99 32.50
C LEU A 226 3.64 8.14 32.97
N LYS A 227 3.76 9.32 32.34
CA LYS A 227 2.90 10.48 32.63
C LYS A 227 1.41 10.18 32.43
N CYS A 228 1.05 9.51 31.33
CA CYS A 228 -0.35 9.15 31.07
C CYS A 228 -0.89 8.12 32.09
N ARG A 229 -0.03 7.24 32.62
CA ARG A 229 -0.41 6.27 33.66
C ARG A 229 -0.62 6.91 35.03
N THR A 230 0.18 7.92 35.37
CA THR A 230 0.07 8.64 36.65
C THR A 230 -1.02 9.70 36.66
N SER A 231 -1.45 10.16 35.48
CA SER A 231 -2.46 11.20 35.31
C SER A 231 -3.40 10.82 34.16
N PRO A 232 -4.31 9.86 34.37
CA PRO A 232 -5.24 9.45 33.33
C PRO A 232 -6.11 10.63 32.91
N PRO A 233 -6.34 10.83 31.60
CA PRO A 233 -7.28 11.85 31.14
C PRO A 233 -8.67 11.60 31.72
N GLN A 234 -9.39 12.66 32.10
CA GLN A 234 -10.80 12.56 32.47
C GLN A 234 -11.58 12.05 31.24
N ALA A 235 -12.35 10.98 31.44
CA ALA A 235 -13.17 10.35 30.42
C ALA A 235 -14.35 11.24 30.00
#